data_AF-A0A838YAX6-F1
#
_entry.id   AF-A0A838YAX6-F1
#
_cell.length_a   1.000
_cell.length_b   1.000
_cell.length_c   1.000
_cell.angle_alpha   90.00
_cell.angle_beta   90.00
_cell.angle_gamma   90.00
#
_symmetry.space_group_name_H-M   'P 1'
#
loop_
_entity.id
_entity.type
_entity.pdbx_description
1 polymer ?
#
loop_
_entity_poly.entity_id
_entity_poly.type
_entity_poly.pdbx_seq_one_letter_code
_entity_poly.pdbx_strand_id
1 'polypeptide(L)'
;GYGKFLHGEAISLGLIGANKISSQKSNLSDSENEIIIKALKKFNLPTQLDNSFSTQSLIDIMKSDKKFKNGKIRFVILNKLGEAELSENVSEDDISMAIEALRP
;
A
#
# COMPACT_ATOMS: atom_id res chain seq x y z
N GLY A 1 -3.69 15.67 -14.40
CA GLY A 1 -2.44 14.93 -14.17
C GLY A 1 -1.61 15.75 -13.22
N TYR A 2 -1.35 15.24 -12.01
CA TYR A 2 -0.80 16.05 -10.92
C TYR A 2 0.46 15.39 -10.34
N GLY A 3 1.57 15.50 -11.06
CA GLY A 3 2.57 16.52 -10.74
C GLY A 3 3.61 16.30 -9.63
N LYS A 4 3.74 15.11 -9.02
CA LYS A 4 4.92 14.81 -8.16
C LYS A 4 5.44 13.37 -8.23
N PHE A 5 4.57 12.40 -8.52
CA PHE A 5 4.97 11.01 -8.75
C PHE A 5 4.60 10.57 -10.16
N LEU A 6 5.51 9.87 -10.84
CA LEU A 6 5.18 9.06 -11.99
C LEU A 6 4.24 7.93 -11.56
N HIS A 7 3.37 7.47 -12.47
CA HIS A 7 2.38 6.44 -12.14
C HIS A 7 3.01 5.18 -11.52
N GLY A 8 4.18 4.77 -12.01
CA GLY A 8 4.93 3.63 -11.48
C GLY A 8 5.46 3.83 -10.05
N GLU A 9 5.81 5.06 -9.68
CA GLU A 9 6.29 5.39 -8.34
C GLU A 9 5.15 5.30 -7.32
N ALA A 10 3.99 5.84 -7.67
CA ALA A 10 2.78 5.70 -6.84
C ALA A 10 2.37 4.22 -6.65
N ILE A 11 2.49 3.40 -7.70
CA ILE A 11 2.21 1.96 -7.63
C ILE A 11 3.19 1.25 -6.68
N SER A 12 4.49 1.59 -6.73
CA SER A 12 5.48 0.95 -5.87
C SER A 12 5.25 1.20 -4.38
N LEU A 13 4.87 2.43 -4.01
CA LEU A 13 4.50 2.77 -2.64
C LEU A 13 3.20 2.07 -2.21
N GLY A 14 2.23 2.00 -3.11
CA GLY A 14 0.98 1.26 -2.89
C GLY A 14 1.21 -0.23 -2.66
N LEU A 15 2.14 -0.86 -3.39
CA LEU A 15 2.53 -2.26 -3.20
C LEU A 15 3.12 -2.51 -1.81
N ILE A 16 4.00 -1.63 -1.34
CA ILE A 16 4.62 -1.81 -0.02
C ILE A 16 3.59 -1.57 1.09
N GLY A 17 2.70 -0.58 0.93
CA GLY A 17 1.56 -0.39 1.82
C GLY A 17 0.65 -1.64 1.84
N ALA A 18 0.36 -2.22 0.68
CA ALA A 18 -0.42 -3.45 0.57
C ALA A 18 0.26 -4.64 1.23
N ASN A 19 1.57 -4.81 1.06
CA ASN A 19 2.33 -5.85 1.74
C ASN A 19 2.26 -5.67 3.26
N LYS A 20 2.33 -4.43 3.75
CA LYS A 20 2.25 -4.16 5.20
C LYS A 20 0.90 -4.57 5.76
N ILE A 21 -0.19 -4.23 5.08
CA ILE A 21 -1.55 -4.68 5.45
C ILE A 21 -1.63 -6.21 5.36
N SER A 22 -1.07 -6.80 4.31
CA SER A 22 -1.05 -8.26 4.08
C SER A 22 -0.30 -9.01 5.19
N SER A 23 0.81 -8.46 5.70
CA SER A 23 1.57 -9.06 6.81
C SER A 23 0.79 -9.09 8.13
N GLN A 24 -0.22 -8.22 8.29
CA GLN A 24 -1.04 -8.14 9.51
C GLN A 24 -2.37 -8.87 9.38
N LYS A 25 -2.96 -8.85 8.19
CA LYS A 25 -4.31 -9.38 7.92
C LYS A 25 -4.31 -10.72 7.22
N SER A 26 -3.15 -11.16 6.73
CA SER A 26 -2.99 -12.42 6.01
C SER A 26 -1.66 -13.10 6.36
N ASN A 27 -1.28 -14.11 5.59
CA ASN A 27 -0.15 -15.01 5.82
C ASN A 27 1.12 -14.60 5.06
N LEU A 28 1.21 -13.35 4.57
CA LEU A 28 2.41 -12.88 3.89
C LEU A 28 3.59 -12.87 4.87
N SER A 29 4.60 -13.69 4.60
CA SER A 29 5.79 -13.74 5.46
C SER A 29 6.70 -12.52 5.24
N ASP A 30 7.47 -12.16 6.27
CA ASP A 30 8.47 -11.09 6.19
C ASP A 30 9.51 -11.35 5.08
N SER A 31 9.90 -12.63 4.90
CA SER A 31 10.79 -13.05 3.82
C SER A 31 10.23 -12.78 2.43
N GLU A 32 8.93 -13.02 2.21
CA GLU A 32 8.27 -12.71 0.93
C GLU A 32 8.13 -11.20 0.72
N ASN A 33 7.80 -10.46 1.78
CA ASN A 33 7.76 -8.99 1.73
C ASN A 33 9.13 -8.40 1.35
N GLU A 34 10.23 -8.92 1.93
CA GLU A 34 11.58 -8.51 1.57
C GLU A 34 11.91 -8.74 0.09
N ILE A 35 11.47 -9.85 -0.49
CA ILE A 35 11.68 -10.14 -1.92
C ILE A 35 11.01 -9.06 -2.77
N ILE A 36 9.78 -8.66 -2.42
CA ILE A 36 9.04 -7.61 -3.13
C ILE A 36 9.78 -6.27 -3.01
N ILE A 37 10.21 -5.90 -1.81
CA ILE A 37 10.96 -4.65 -1.58
C ILE A 37 12.29 -4.65 -2.37
N LYS A 38 13.03 -5.76 -2.37
CA LYS A 38 14.29 -5.91 -3.13
C LYS A 38 14.04 -5.79 -4.64
N ALA A 39 12.95 -6.37 -5.14
CA ALA A 39 12.57 -6.24 -6.55
C ALA A 39 12.27 -4.78 -6.92
N LEU A 40 11.47 -4.07 -6.12
CA LEU A 40 11.16 -2.66 -6.35
C LEU A 40 12.42 -1.79 -6.36
N LYS A 41 13.33 -1.99 -5.40
CA LYS A 41 14.63 -1.31 -5.35
C LYS A 41 15.48 -1.58 -6.58
N LYS A 42 15.48 -2.81 -7.10
CA LYS A 42 16.23 -3.19 -8.31
C LYS A 42 15.77 -2.43 -9.56
N PHE A 43 14.50 -2.03 -9.61
CA PHE A 43 13.94 -1.20 -10.69
C PHE A 43 14.03 0.31 -10.40
N ASN A 44 14.79 0.73 -9.38
CA ASN A 44 14.90 2.12 -8.93
C ASN A 44 13.54 2.76 -8.61
N LEU A 45 12.59 1.96 -8.11
CA LEU A 45 11.30 2.46 -7.68
C LEU A 45 11.36 2.92 -6.21
N PRO A 46 10.63 3.99 -5.84
CA PRO A 46 10.62 4.48 -4.48
C PRO A 46 9.98 3.48 -3.53
N THR A 47 10.66 3.22 -2.42
CA THR A 47 10.16 2.32 -1.37
C THR A 47 9.77 3.04 -0.07
N GLN A 48 9.88 4.37 -0.06
CA GLN A 48 9.57 5.21 1.08
C GLN A 48 8.74 6.40 0.63
N LEU A 49 7.77 6.78 1.46
CA LEU A 49 6.93 7.93 1.23
C LEU A 49 7.69 9.21 1.64
N ASP A 50 7.63 10.22 0.80
CA ASP A 50 8.13 11.56 1.11
C ASP A 50 7.27 12.20 2.23
N ASN A 51 7.94 12.79 3.22
CA ASN A 51 7.31 13.53 4.33
C ASN A 51 6.47 14.73 3.87
N SER A 52 6.57 15.14 2.60
CA SER A 52 5.69 16.12 1.96
C SER A 52 4.22 15.69 1.91
N PHE A 53 3.91 14.40 2.08
CA PHE A 53 2.53 13.87 2.01
C PHE A 53 1.99 13.53 3.39
N SER A 54 0.89 14.18 3.76
CA SER A 54 0.17 13.86 5.00
C SER A 54 -0.64 12.57 4.83
N THR A 55 -0.69 11.75 5.88
CA THR A 55 -1.46 10.50 5.89
C THR A 55 -2.94 10.78 5.64
N GLN A 56 -3.46 11.82 6.28
CA GLN A 56 -4.85 12.24 6.13
C GLN A 56 -5.19 12.60 4.67
N SER A 57 -4.33 13.36 3.99
CA SER A 57 -4.55 13.72 2.59
C SER A 57 -4.58 12.49 1.68
N LEU A 58 -3.70 11.51 1.92
CA LEU A 58 -3.68 10.26 1.15
C LEU A 58 -4.96 9.43 1.38
N ILE A 59 -5.40 9.33 2.64
CA ILE A 59 -6.66 8.66 3.00
C ILE A 59 -7.86 9.35 2.36
N ASP A 60 -7.92 10.68 2.39
CA ASP A 60 -9.03 11.44 1.80
C ASP A 60 -9.09 11.27 0.27
N ILE A 61 -7.92 11.20 -0.39
CA ILE A 61 -7.84 10.85 -1.82
C ILE A 61 -8.34 9.42 -2.05
N MET A 62 -7.95 8.45 -1.22
CA MET A 62 -8.45 7.07 -1.32
C MET A 62 -9.97 6.98 -1.08
N LYS A 63 -10.51 7.79 -0.18
CA LYS A 63 -11.97 7.92 0.09
C LYS A 63 -12.75 8.45 -1.10
N SER A 64 -12.13 9.31 -1.91
CA SER A 64 -12.74 9.84 -3.14
C SER A 64 -12.81 8.82 -4.28
N ASP A 65 -12.06 7.70 -4.19
CA ASP A 65 -12.11 6.62 -5.16
C ASP A 65 -13.40 5.79 -5.01
N LYS A 66 -14.01 5.41 -6.14
CA LYS A 66 -15.28 4.66 -6.20
C LYS A 66 -15.23 3.28 -5.54
N LYS A 67 -14.06 2.81 -5.10
CA LYS A 67 -13.86 1.58 -4.31
C LYS A 67 -14.29 1.72 -2.84
N PHE A 68 -14.51 2.93 -2.34
CA PHE A 68 -15.18 3.17 -1.07
C PHE A 68 -16.70 3.07 -1.28
N LYS A 69 -17.29 1.92 -0.93
CA LYS A 69 -18.76 1.79 -0.85
C LYS A 69 -19.13 1.37 0.56
N ASN A 70 -20.07 2.10 1.17
CA ASN A 70 -20.59 1.84 2.52
C ASN A 70 -19.52 1.75 3.64
N GLY A 71 -18.45 2.54 3.56
CA GLY A 71 -17.38 2.54 4.58
C GLY A 71 -16.47 1.33 4.55
N LYS A 72 -16.58 0.48 3.52
CA LYS A 72 -15.67 -0.64 3.27
C LYS A 72 -14.77 -0.32 2.07
N ILE A 73 -13.49 -0.61 2.22
CA ILE A 73 -12.47 -0.45 1.18
C ILE A 73 -12.15 -1.84 0.67
N ARG A 74 -12.29 -2.04 -0.64
CA ARG A 74 -11.75 -3.23 -1.30
C ARG A 74 -10.26 -3.06 -1.53
N PHE A 75 -9.48 -3.80 -0.75
CA PHE A 75 -8.03 -3.83 -0.85
C PHE A 75 -7.57 -5.13 -1.49
N VAL A 76 -6.51 -5.07 -2.28
CA VAL A 76 -5.83 -6.27 -2.76
C VAL A 76 -4.73 -6.59 -1.76
N ILE A 77 -4.82 -7.74 -1.12
CA ILE A 77 -3.82 -8.24 -0.17
C ILE A 77 -3.17 -9.50 -0.73
N LEU A 78 -1.96 -9.82 -0.27
CA LEU A 78 -1.22 -11.00 -0.65
C LEU A 78 -1.28 -12.02 0.48
N ASN A 79 -1.72 -13.24 0.17
CA ASN A 79 -1.63 -14.35 1.12
C ASN A 79 -0.25 -14.98 1.08
N LYS A 80 0.31 -15.08 -0.13
CA LYS A 80 1.66 -15.58 -0.45
C LYS A 80 2.17 -14.87 -1.69
N LEU A 81 3.46 -14.97 -1.94
CA LEU A 81 4.05 -14.44 -3.17
C LEU A 81 3.42 -15.13 -4.40
N GLY A 82 2.74 -14.34 -5.24
CA GLY A 82 2.00 -14.83 -6.41
C GLY A 82 0.52 -15.14 -6.15
N GLU A 83 0.04 -15.06 -4.91
CA GLU A 83 -1.35 -15.32 -4.53
C GLU A 83 -1.97 -14.06 -3.90
N ALA A 84 -2.71 -13.30 -4.72
CA ALA A 84 -3.40 -12.10 -4.30
C ALA A 84 -4.91 -12.34 -4.16
N GLU A 85 -5.51 -11.79 -3.12
CA GLU A 85 -6.95 -11.84 -2.87
C GLU A 85 -7.53 -10.44 -2.63
N LEU A 86 -8.83 -10.32 -2.88
CA LEU A 86 -9.59 -9.11 -2.60
C LEU A 86 -10.18 -9.20 -1.19
N SER A 87 -9.77 -8.31 -0.32
CA SER A 87 -10.26 -8.22 1.06
C SER A 87 -11.05 -6.93 1.28
N GLU A 88 -12.21 -7.06 1.91
CA GLU A 88 -13.01 -5.94 2.42
C GLU A 88 -12.78 -5.71 3.93
N ASN A 89 -11.89 -6.50 4.54
CA ASN A 89 -11.57 -6.46 5.97
C ASN A 89 -10.36 -5.55 6.27
N VAL A 90 -10.27 -4.43 5.55
CA VAL A 90 -9.21 -3.42 5.74
C VAL A 90 -9.88 -2.14 6.25
N SER A 91 -9.48 -1.72 7.45
CA SER A 91 -9.95 -0.48 8.06
C SER A 91 -9.11 0.72 7.64
N GLU A 92 -9.62 1.92 7.91
CA GLU A 92 -8.85 3.15 7.73
C GLU A 92 -7.59 3.18 8.62
N ASP A 93 -7.67 2.61 9.83
CA ASP A 93 -6.54 2.50 10.74
C ASP A 93 -5.43 1.61 10.18
N ASP A 94 -5.80 0.50 9.52
CA ASP A 94 -4.84 -0.39 8.86
C ASP A 94 -4.08 0.35 7.74
N ILE A 95 -4.79 1.18 6.98
CA ILE A 95 -4.21 1.99 5.91
C ILE A 95 -3.32 3.10 6.48
N SER A 96 -3.79 3.78 7.53
CA SER A 96 -3.01 4.80 8.22
C SER A 96 -1.70 4.22 8.73
N MET A 97 -1.75 3.07 9.40
CA MET A 97 -0.57 2.36 9.89
C MET A 97 0.37 1.95 8.75
N ALA A 98 -0.17 1.46 7.63
CA ALA A 98 0.62 1.10 6.45
C ALA A 98 1.33 2.32 5.84
N ILE A 99 0.66 3.48 5.80
CA ILE A 99 1.24 4.74 5.32
C ILE A 99 2.34 5.23 6.26
N GLU A 100 2.12 5.19 7.58
CA GLU A 100 3.15 5.54 8.56
C GLU A 100 4.38 4.63 8.45
N ALA A 101 4.19 3.33 8.20
CA ALA A 101 5.28 2.38 8.01
C ALA A 101 6.10 2.62 6.73
N LEU A 102 5.60 3.41 5.79
CA LEU A 102 6.32 3.83 4.58
C LEU A 102 7.22 5.04 4.82
N ARG A 103 7.06 5.75 5.94
CA ARG A 103 7.91 6.90 6.25
C ARG A 103 9.30 6.45 6.71
N PRO A 104 10.35 7.23 6.40
CA PRO A 104 11.71 6.95 6.85
C PRO A 104 11.87 7.02 8.38
#